data_AF-A0AB34IWZ9-F1
#
_entry.id   AF-A0AB34IWZ9-F1
#
_cell.length_a   1.000
_cell.length_b   1.000
_cell.length_c   1.000
_cell.angle_alpha   90.00
_cell.angle_beta   90.00
_cell.angle_gamma   90.00
#
_symmetry.space_group_name_H-M   'P 1'
#
loop_
_entity.id
_entity.type
_entity.pdbx_description
1 polymer ?
#
loop_
_entity_poly.entity_id
_entity_poly.type
_entity_poly.pdbx_seq_one_letter_code
_entity_poly.pdbx_strand_id
1 'polypeptide(L)'
;MKALCHLLLFTSVTALRLYLPPPRRAIFMSENLASVVCITPIGPFCPFRSSACRDDGLLASGMSELSSMTPRFMTELARIQLSMQTGSEVDPAQVRRIGEEMLAAQTEWEQLLARMGMTDDFQAREYKKMTMAHLDKSGQSLETIGKMIRWQADCMIAYADRRPPPFPPAGVDLEMMAKQASAGSSSPMSAIGAANAITSSPFTGGEAVFDSPIVKEEYEKLCRDHNALVRMGEGYGSFDPLGKIAFIDAIEKVEERWDILFSRFALLGAVNPEFREQTETFLEGMGLTPQTFRELLRDAHQKMRHDAEQERILGPQSQG
;
A
#
# COMPACT_ATOMS: atom_id res chain seq x y z
N MET A 1 35.53 16.78 4.14
CA MET A 1 35.52 15.52 3.38
C MET A 1 35.75 14.23 4.20
N LYS A 2 35.79 14.27 5.55
CA LYS A 2 35.88 13.05 6.40
C LYS A 2 34.67 12.81 7.33
N ALA A 3 33.59 13.59 7.19
CA ALA A 3 32.42 13.50 8.08
C ALA A 3 31.22 12.72 7.47
N LEU A 4 31.33 12.20 6.24
CA LEU A 4 30.27 11.39 5.60
C LEU A 4 30.55 9.86 5.67
N CYS A 5 31.65 9.42 6.29
CA CYS A 5 32.12 8.04 6.24
C CYS A 5 31.76 7.17 7.46
N HIS A 6 31.02 7.69 8.45
CA HIS A 6 30.89 7.01 9.75
C HIS A 6 29.50 6.45 10.09
N LEU A 7 28.51 6.51 9.20
CA LEU A 7 27.13 6.10 9.51
C LEU A 7 26.73 4.68 9.02
N LEU A 8 27.66 3.85 8.52
CA LEU A 8 27.31 2.58 7.85
C LEU A 8 28.09 1.34 8.31
N LEU A 9 28.50 1.27 9.57
CA LEU A 9 29.15 0.07 10.11
C LEU A 9 28.65 -0.16 11.54
N PHE A 10 27.84 -1.20 11.77
CA PHE A 10 27.86 -2.12 12.94
C PHE A 10 26.53 -2.91 13.03
N THR A 11 26.53 -4.16 12.58
CA THR A 11 25.55 -5.18 12.99
C THR A 11 26.25 -6.53 13.15
N SER A 12 26.22 -7.09 14.36
CA SER A 12 26.09 -8.53 14.63
C SER A 12 26.21 -8.77 16.14
N VAL A 13 25.25 -9.47 16.75
CA VAL A 13 25.47 -10.75 17.45
C VAL A 13 24.14 -11.34 17.90
N THR A 14 23.95 -12.58 17.46
CA THR A 14 22.91 -13.57 17.73
C THR A 14 22.75 -13.89 19.22
N ALA A 15 21.51 -14.06 19.70
CA ALA A 15 21.23 -14.68 20.99
C ALA A 15 20.20 -15.81 20.85
N LEU A 16 20.67 -17.04 21.07
CA LEU A 16 19.86 -18.24 21.30
C LEU A 16 18.89 -18.02 22.46
N ARG A 17 17.64 -18.50 22.33
CA ARG A 17 16.81 -18.82 23.49
C ARG A 17 16.10 -20.16 23.31
N LEU A 18 16.06 -20.86 24.44
CA LEU A 18 15.89 -22.28 24.60
C LEU A 18 14.41 -22.72 24.61
N TYR A 19 14.24 -23.97 24.21
CA TYR A 19 13.06 -24.82 24.27
C TYR A 19 12.49 -24.98 25.68
N LEU A 20 11.15 -24.93 25.84
CA LEU A 20 10.41 -25.54 26.97
C LEU A 20 8.89 -25.67 26.63
N PRO A 21 8.26 -26.86 26.77
CA PRO A 21 6.79 -27.06 26.73
C PRO A 21 6.20 -27.24 28.16
N PRO A 22 4.91 -27.59 28.40
CA PRO A 22 3.57 -27.27 27.82
C PRO A 22 2.62 -26.69 28.94
N PRO A 23 1.26 -26.58 28.79
CA PRO A 23 0.35 -27.69 29.12
C PRO A 23 -0.97 -27.77 28.30
N ARG A 24 -1.74 -28.85 28.50
CA ARG A 24 -2.97 -29.23 27.78
C ARG A 24 -4.26 -28.71 28.42
N ARG A 25 -5.23 -28.44 27.52
CA ARG A 25 -6.73 -28.50 27.60
C ARG A 25 -7.50 -27.37 28.30
N ALA A 26 -8.29 -26.65 27.50
CA ALA A 26 -9.73 -26.46 27.72
C ALA A 26 -10.44 -26.29 26.37
N ILE A 27 -11.55 -27.00 26.16
CA ILE A 27 -12.41 -26.88 24.97
C ILE A 27 -13.30 -25.65 25.21
N PHE A 28 -12.99 -24.55 24.53
CA PHE A 28 -13.87 -23.39 24.40
C PHE A 28 -14.19 -23.22 22.91
N MET A 29 -15.47 -23.04 22.58
CA MET A 29 -15.94 -22.84 21.22
C MET A 29 -15.42 -21.48 20.69
N SER A 30 -14.31 -21.54 19.96
CA SER A 30 -13.96 -20.75 18.77
C SER A 30 -14.20 -19.23 18.77
N GLU A 31 -13.35 -18.49 19.49
CA GLU A 31 -12.85 -17.17 19.05
C GLU A 31 -11.66 -17.30 18.06
N ASN A 32 -11.30 -18.53 17.67
CA ASN A 32 -10.11 -18.88 16.88
C ASN A 32 -10.40 -19.14 15.39
N LEU A 33 -11.54 -18.69 14.87
CA LEU A 33 -11.77 -18.60 13.41
C LEU A 33 -11.06 -17.38 12.79
N ALA A 34 -10.40 -16.55 13.60
CA ALA A 34 -9.72 -15.32 13.21
C ALA A 34 -8.37 -15.51 12.47
N SER A 35 -7.98 -16.74 12.11
CA SER A 35 -6.75 -17.01 11.36
C SER A 35 -7.02 -17.52 9.94
N VAL A 36 -8.01 -16.95 9.25
CA VAL A 36 -8.11 -17.19 7.81
C VAL A 36 -6.93 -16.49 7.16
N VAL A 37 -5.96 -17.31 6.75
CA VAL A 37 -4.69 -16.98 6.07
C VAL A 37 -4.89 -16.23 4.74
N CYS A 38 -6.14 -15.93 4.36
CA CYS A 38 -6.49 -15.40 3.06
C CYS A 38 -7.05 -13.98 3.16
N ILE A 39 -6.55 -13.12 2.27
CA ILE A 39 -7.05 -11.78 2.03
C ILE A 39 -8.43 -11.84 1.39
N THR A 40 -9.35 -10.98 1.85
CA THR A 40 -10.64 -10.76 1.20
C THR A 40 -10.51 -9.82 0.00
N PRO A 41 -11.40 -9.94 -1.01
CA PRO A 41 -11.33 -9.20 -2.25
C PRO A 41 -11.88 -7.79 -2.08
N ILE A 42 -11.24 -6.99 -1.22
CA ILE A 42 -11.59 -5.60 -0.90
C ILE A 42 -10.37 -4.70 -1.02
N GLY A 43 -10.63 -3.39 -1.16
CA GLY A 43 -9.62 -2.38 -1.40
C GLY A 43 -8.87 -2.69 -2.70
N PRO A 44 -7.53 -2.77 -2.67
CA PRO A 44 -6.75 -3.10 -3.87
C PRO A 44 -7.10 -4.44 -4.50
N PHE A 45 -7.65 -5.38 -3.72
CA PHE A 45 -7.97 -6.73 -4.17
C PHE A 45 -9.41 -6.85 -4.71
N CYS A 46 -10.16 -5.75 -4.78
CA CYS A 46 -11.54 -5.79 -5.25
C CYS A 46 -11.62 -6.13 -6.75
N PRO A 47 -12.27 -7.24 -7.15
CA PRO A 47 -12.38 -7.62 -8.57
C PRO A 47 -13.24 -6.65 -9.38
N PHE A 48 -14.01 -5.79 -8.71
CA PHE A 48 -14.82 -4.75 -9.33
C PHE A 48 -14.04 -3.43 -9.28
N ARG A 49 -13.74 -2.87 -10.46
CA ARG A 49 -13.01 -1.62 -10.60
C ARG A 49 -13.95 -0.50 -11.02
N SER A 50 -13.91 0.60 -10.28
CA SER A 50 -14.49 1.89 -10.67
C SER A 50 -13.82 2.43 -11.93
N SER A 51 -14.49 3.35 -12.62
CA SER A 51 -13.93 4.02 -13.81
C SER A 51 -12.55 4.65 -13.57
N ALA A 52 -12.27 5.14 -12.36
CA ALA A 52 -10.97 5.70 -12.00
C ALA A 52 -9.87 4.63 -11.84
N CYS A 53 -10.24 3.43 -11.35
CA CYS A 53 -9.32 2.34 -11.00
C CYS A 53 -9.22 1.21 -12.04
N ARG A 54 -9.94 1.29 -13.16
CA ARG A 54 -9.79 0.36 -14.30
C ARG A 54 -8.43 0.55 -14.98
N ASP A 55 -8.01 -0.43 -15.77
CA ASP A 55 -6.72 -0.42 -16.49
C ASP A 55 -6.54 0.80 -17.41
N ASP A 56 -7.64 1.32 -17.97
CA ASP A 56 -7.69 2.53 -18.79
C ASP A 56 -7.91 3.82 -17.97
N GLY A 57 -8.05 3.69 -16.65
CA GLY A 57 -8.31 4.77 -15.72
C GLY A 57 -7.07 5.62 -15.41
N LEU A 58 -7.33 6.84 -14.93
CA LEU A 58 -6.29 7.80 -14.55
C LEU A 58 -5.40 7.29 -13.41
N LEU A 59 -5.94 6.46 -12.52
CA LEU A 59 -5.17 5.88 -11.42
C LEU A 59 -4.26 4.77 -11.92
N ALA A 60 -4.78 3.83 -12.72
CA ALA A 60 -4.02 2.67 -13.18
C ALA A 60 -2.84 3.08 -14.06
N SER A 61 -3.04 4.03 -14.98
CA SER A 61 -1.98 4.60 -15.80
C SER A 61 -0.86 5.24 -14.97
N GLY A 62 -1.20 6.14 -14.05
CA GLY A 62 -0.20 6.81 -13.19
C GLY A 62 0.51 5.85 -12.23
N MET A 63 -0.19 4.87 -11.68
CA MET A 63 0.43 3.84 -10.83
C MET A 63 1.34 2.92 -11.65
N SER A 64 0.94 2.52 -12.86
CA SER A 64 1.75 1.67 -13.76
C SER A 64 3.07 2.35 -14.16
N GLU A 65 3.02 3.64 -14.49
CA GLU A 65 4.21 4.43 -14.83
C GLU A 65 5.20 4.47 -13.66
N LEU A 66 4.74 4.84 -12.45
CA LEU A 66 5.57 4.84 -11.24
C LEU A 66 6.12 3.44 -10.87
N SER A 67 5.31 2.40 -11.07
CA SER A 67 5.70 1.01 -10.83
C SER A 67 6.87 0.60 -11.72
N SER A 68 6.80 0.97 -13.00
CA SER A 68 7.80 0.59 -13.99
C SER A 68 9.18 1.20 -13.71
N MET A 69 9.22 2.36 -13.05
CA MET A 69 10.47 3.06 -12.74
C MET A 69 11.19 2.47 -11.52
N THR A 70 10.44 1.89 -10.57
CA THR A 70 10.96 1.46 -9.27
C THR A 70 12.05 0.36 -9.38
N PRO A 71 11.87 -0.75 -10.12
CA PRO A 71 12.91 -1.80 -10.21
C PRO A 71 14.22 -1.30 -10.83
N ARG A 72 14.11 -0.41 -11.82
CA ARG A 72 15.27 0.23 -12.46
C ARG A 72 16.01 1.09 -11.45
N PHE A 73 15.31 1.93 -10.68
CA PHE A 73 15.92 2.76 -9.65
C PHE A 73 16.65 1.93 -8.60
N MET A 74 16.02 0.88 -8.08
CA MET A 74 16.64 0.02 -7.07
C MET A 74 17.92 -0.64 -7.60
N THR A 75 17.91 -1.09 -8.85
CA THR A 75 19.08 -1.70 -9.50
C THR A 75 20.23 -0.70 -9.65
N GLU A 76 19.92 0.52 -10.11
CA GLU A 76 20.92 1.56 -10.31
C GLU A 76 21.49 2.10 -8.98
N LEU A 77 20.64 2.31 -7.98
CA LEU A 77 21.07 2.72 -6.64
C LEU A 77 21.96 1.65 -5.98
N ALA A 78 21.59 0.37 -6.09
CA ALA A 78 22.39 -0.74 -5.59
C ALA A 78 23.76 -0.80 -6.29
N ARG A 79 23.81 -0.56 -7.61
CA ARG A 79 25.06 -0.48 -8.37
C ARG A 79 25.93 0.67 -7.88
N ILE A 80 25.37 1.88 -7.72
CA ILE A 80 26.10 3.04 -7.21
C ILE A 80 26.65 2.76 -5.81
N GLN A 81 25.82 2.21 -4.92
CA GLN A 81 26.22 1.88 -3.56
C GLN A 81 27.37 0.87 -3.53
N LEU A 82 27.30 -0.17 -4.37
CA LEU A 82 28.37 -1.15 -4.51
C LEU A 82 29.67 -0.51 -5.02
N SER A 83 29.59 0.31 -6.07
CA SER A 83 30.76 1.01 -6.62
C SER A 83 31.43 1.91 -5.57
N MET A 84 30.64 2.61 -4.74
CA MET A 84 31.17 3.41 -3.64
C MET A 84 31.85 2.54 -2.57
N GLN A 85 31.30 1.37 -2.25
CA GLN A 85 31.90 0.43 -1.28
C GLN A 85 33.22 -0.19 -1.79
N THR A 86 33.31 -0.47 -3.09
CA THR A 86 34.52 -1.04 -3.71
C THR A 86 35.56 0.01 -4.06
N GLY A 87 35.29 1.29 -3.82
CA GLY A 87 36.16 2.41 -4.21
C GLY A 87 36.27 2.60 -5.72
N SER A 88 35.32 2.05 -6.49
CA SER A 88 35.22 2.24 -7.93
C SER A 88 34.65 3.62 -8.26
N GLU A 89 35.12 4.22 -9.35
CA GLU A 89 34.61 5.51 -9.82
C GLU A 89 33.16 5.36 -10.29
N VAL A 90 32.27 6.19 -9.76
CA VAL A 90 30.86 6.25 -10.17
C VAL A 90 30.72 7.32 -11.26
N ASP A 91 30.15 6.96 -12.42
CA ASP A 91 29.91 7.90 -13.51
C ASP A 91 28.99 9.05 -13.07
N PRO A 92 29.50 10.30 -13.00
CA PRO A 92 28.70 11.46 -12.61
C PRO A 92 27.48 11.70 -13.51
N ALA A 93 27.59 11.42 -14.81
CA ALA A 93 26.48 11.63 -15.75
C ALA A 93 25.33 10.65 -15.48
N GLN A 94 25.65 9.41 -15.14
CA GLN A 94 24.67 8.41 -14.69
C GLN A 94 23.99 8.83 -13.39
N VAL A 95 24.74 9.28 -12.39
CA VAL A 95 24.17 9.72 -11.10
C VAL A 95 23.23 10.92 -11.29
N ARG A 96 23.62 11.89 -12.13
CA ARG A 96 22.79 13.05 -12.45
C ARG A 96 21.44 12.64 -13.03
N ARG A 97 21.47 11.78 -14.05
CA ARG A 97 20.27 11.28 -14.72
C ARG A 97 19.33 10.57 -13.75
N ILE A 98 19.85 9.74 -12.85
CA ILE A 98 19.02 9.07 -11.84
C ILE A 98 18.40 10.10 -10.89
N GLY A 99 19.15 11.11 -10.45
CA GLY A 99 18.61 12.19 -9.63
C GLY A 99 17.49 12.96 -10.33
N GLU A 100 17.67 13.31 -11.61
CA GLU A 100 16.64 13.99 -12.41
C GLU A 100 15.39 13.11 -12.62
N GLU A 101 15.57 11.82 -12.91
CA GLU A 101 14.48 10.84 -13.02
C GLU A 101 13.73 10.66 -11.68
N MET A 102 14.42 10.65 -10.54
CA MET A 102 13.80 10.59 -9.20
C MET A 102 12.94 11.82 -8.90
N LEU A 103 13.39 13.02 -9.29
CA LEU A 103 12.60 14.25 -9.13
C LEU A 103 11.34 14.23 -10.00
N ALA A 104 11.44 13.74 -11.23
CA ALA A 104 10.30 13.57 -12.12
C ALA A 104 9.27 12.59 -11.53
N ALA A 105 9.71 11.40 -11.13
CA ALA A 105 8.87 10.38 -10.49
C ALA A 105 8.18 10.91 -9.23
N GLN A 106 8.91 11.67 -8.39
CA GLN A 106 8.32 12.27 -7.20
C GLN A 106 7.23 13.29 -7.53
N THR A 107 7.45 14.09 -8.58
CA THR A 107 6.47 15.09 -9.02
C THR A 107 5.21 14.42 -9.55
N GLU A 108 5.35 13.36 -10.33
CA GLU A 108 4.22 12.55 -10.82
C GLU A 108 3.45 11.88 -9.67
N TRP A 109 4.17 11.35 -8.68
CA TRP A 109 3.55 10.77 -7.49
C TRP A 109 2.77 11.80 -6.66
N GLU A 110 3.31 12.99 -6.42
CA GLU A 110 2.60 14.09 -5.76
C GLU A 110 1.32 14.47 -6.52
N GLN A 111 1.39 14.56 -7.85
CA GLN A 111 0.23 14.84 -8.69
C GLN A 111 -0.81 13.71 -8.63
N LEU A 112 -0.37 12.45 -8.62
CA LEU A 112 -1.26 11.29 -8.47
C LEU A 112 -2.00 11.31 -7.13
N LEU A 113 -1.29 11.52 -6.03
CA LEU A 113 -1.88 11.64 -4.68
C LEU A 113 -2.84 12.83 -4.57
N ALA A 114 -2.54 13.95 -5.23
CA ALA A 114 -3.43 15.10 -5.28
C ALA A 114 -4.72 14.73 -6.03
N ARG A 115 -4.62 14.13 -7.21
CA ARG A 115 -5.78 13.66 -8.00
C ARG A 115 -6.64 12.66 -7.23
N MET A 116 -6.03 11.67 -6.57
CA MET A 116 -6.75 10.73 -5.69
C MET A 116 -7.47 11.39 -4.53
N GLY A 117 -6.99 12.55 -4.05
CA GLY A 117 -7.67 13.30 -3.00
C GLY A 117 -8.87 14.11 -3.50
N MET A 118 -8.86 14.50 -4.77
CA MET A 118 -9.86 15.39 -5.36
C MET A 118 -10.95 14.64 -6.13
N THR A 119 -10.68 13.43 -6.59
CA THR A 119 -11.67 12.59 -7.29
C THR A 119 -12.87 12.29 -6.41
N ASP A 120 -14.05 12.10 -7.02
CA ASP A 120 -15.23 11.63 -6.30
C ASP A 120 -15.21 10.13 -6.04
N ASP A 121 -14.33 9.39 -6.71
CA ASP A 121 -14.28 7.94 -6.63
C ASP A 121 -13.80 7.41 -5.26
N PHE A 122 -14.59 6.52 -4.65
CA PHE A 122 -14.28 5.89 -3.38
C PHE A 122 -12.99 5.07 -3.43
N GLN A 123 -12.80 4.21 -4.42
CA GLN A 123 -11.65 3.31 -4.49
C GLN A 123 -10.35 4.12 -4.59
N ALA A 124 -10.32 5.17 -5.42
CA ALA A 124 -9.16 6.05 -5.53
C ALA A 124 -8.85 6.80 -4.21
N ARG A 125 -9.87 7.24 -3.46
CA ARG A 125 -9.67 7.86 -2.13
C ARG A 125 -9.19 6.84 -1.09
N GLU A 126 -9.75 5.63 -1.12
CA GLU A 126 -9.37 4.51 -0.25
C GLU A 126 -7.90 4.16 -0.45
N TYR A 127 -7.44 4.02 -1.71
CA TYR A 127 -6.03 3.82 -2.05
C TYR A 127 -5.11 4.86 -1.40
N LYS A 128 -5.43 6.15 -1.57
CA LYS A 128 -4.65 7.24 -0.94
C LYS A 128 -4.63 7.11 0.58
N LYS A 129 -5.76 6.79 1.20
CA LYS A 129 -5.88 6.67 2.66
C LYS A 129 -5.16 5.45 3.20
N MET A 130 -5.12 4.35 2.45
CA MET A 130 -4.29 3.19 2.76
C MET A 130 -2.80 3.55 2.69
N THR A 131 -2.36 4.27 1.65
CA THR A 131 -0.97 4.75 1.59
C THR A 131 -0.64 5.62 2.80
N MET A 132 -1.52 6.55 3.17
CA MET A 132 -1.33 7.39 4.36
C MET A 132 -1.26 6.57 5.65
N ALA A 133 -2.18 5.63 5.84
CA ALA A 133 -2.20 4.77 7.04
C ALA A 133 -0.95 3.87 7.13
N HIS A 134 -0.43 3.43 5.99
CA HIS A 134 0.79 2.62 5.95
C HIS A 134 2.00 3.44 6.38
N LEU A 135 2.11 4.68 5.89
CA LEU A 135 3.16 5.61 6.28
C LEU A 135 3.05 6.04 7.75
N ASP A 136 1.85 6.31 8.24
CA ASP A 136 1.65 6.67 9.65
C ASP A 136 2.17 5.56 10.59
N LYS A 137 1.99 4.28 10.21
CA LYS A 137 2.54 3.14 10.97
C LYS A 137 4.07 3.09 10.98
N SER A 138 4.73 3.60 9.94
CA SER A 138 6.18 3.76 9.92
C SER A 138 6.66 5.06 10.58
N GLY A 139 5.75 5.87 11.15
CA GLY A 139 6.06 7.16 11.73
C GLY A 139 6.38 8.24 10.69
N GLN A 140 5.97 8.02 9.44
CA GLN A 140 6.25 8.89 8.31
C GLN A 140 4.97 9.52 7.79
N SER A 141 5.06 10.76 7.31
CA SER A 141 3.97 11.39 6.56
C SER A 141 4.28 11.39 5.06
N LEU A 142 3.24 11.46 4.22
CA LEU A 142 3.41 11.65 2.78
C LEU A 142 4.31 12.87 2.47
N GLU A 143 4.14 13.97 3.21
CA GLU A 143 4.94 15.18 3.05
C GLU A 143 6.42 14.94 3.40
N THR A 144 6.68 14.25 4.51
CA THR A 144 8.05 13.90 4.95
C THR A 144 8.75 13.02 3.92
N ILE A 145 8.06 12.01 3.39
CA ILE A 145 8.59 11.14 2.33
C ILE A 145 8.92 11.95 1.07
N GLY A 146 8.01 12.83 0.64
CA GLY A 146 8.27 13.64 -0.55
C GLY A 146 9.46 14.58 -0.41
N LYS A 147 9.61 15.21 0.77
CA LYS A 147 10.80 16.01 1.10
C LYS A 147 12.08 15.18 1.08
N MET A 148 12.03 13.95 1.61
CA MET A 148 13.17 13.04 1.65
C MET A 148 13.61 12.63 0.24
N ILE A 149 12.67 12.20 -0.62
CA ILE A 149 12.99 11.79 -2.00
C ILE A 149 13.60 12.95 -2.79
N ARG A 150 13.00 14.15 -2.68
CA ARG A 150 13.51 15.37 -3.32
C ARG A 150 14.93 15.69 -2.85
N TRP A 151 15.16 15.67 -1.54
CA TRP A 151 16.50 15.93 -0.99
C TRP A 151 17.54 14.88 -1.41
N GLN A 152 17.17 13.60 -1.46
CA GLN A 152 18.06 12.53 -1.93
C GLN A 152 18.44 12.75 -3.41
N ALA A 153 17.46 13.09 -4.25
CA ALA A 153 17.70 13.40 -5.65
C ALA A 153 18.61 14.64 -5.82
N ASP A 154 18.37 15.70 -5.05
CA ASP A 154 19.21 16.90 -5.06
C ASP A 154 20.65 16.61 -4.60
N CYS A 155 20.84 15.69 -3.65
CA CYS A 155 22.16 15.19 -3.25
C CYS A 155 22.87 14.46 -4.39
N MET A 156 22.16 13.64 -5.17
CA MET A 156 22.72 12.93 -6.32
C MET A 156 23.15 13.91 -7.42
N ILE A 157 22.29 14.88 -7.74
CA ILE A 157 22.62 15.94 -8.70
C ILE A 157 23.81 16.77 -8.19
N ALA A 158 23.86 17.07 -6.89
CA ALA A 158 24.98 17.77 -6.28
C ALA A 158 26.30 17.01 -6.41
N TYR A 159 26.28 15.70 -6.15
CA TYR A 159 27.43 14.83 -6.34
C TYR A 159 27.93 14.88 -7.78
N ALA A 160 27.03 14.73 -8.75
CA ALA A 160 27.37 14.76 -10.17
C ALA A 160 28.01 16.09 -10.60
N ASP A 161 27.51 17.19 -10.04
CA ASP A 161 27.99 18.55 -10.32
C ASP A 161 29.23 18.94 -9.51
N ARG A 162 29.78 18.02 -8.71
CA ARG A 162 30.91 18.26 -7.80
C ARG A 162 30.67 19.43 -6.85
N ARG A 163 29.42 19.66 -6.46
CA ARG A 163 29.01 20.67 -5.46
C ARG A 163 28.71 19.98 -4.12
N PRO A 164 28.84 20.70 -2.99
CA PRO A 164 28.45 20.14 -1.70
C PRO A 164 26.96 19.74 -1.70
N PRO A 165 26.59 18.64 -1.01
CA PRO A 165 25.19 18.23 -0.89
C PRO A 165 24.38 19.32 -0.17
N PRO A 166 23.11 19.54 -0.56
CA PRO A 166 22.23 20.47 0.14
C PRO A 166 21.98 20.01 1.58
N PHE A 167 21.67 20.97 2.46
CA PHE A 167 21.24 20.64 3.82
C PHE A 167 19.91 19.88 3.81
N PRO A 168 19.72 18.91 4.73
CA PRO A 168 18.45 18.21 4.86
C PRO A 168 17.34 19.19 5.23
N PRO A 169 16.15 19.09 4.61
CA PRO A 169 15.03 19.96 4.93
C PRO A 169 14.45 19.64 6.32
N ALA A 170 13.78 20.63 6.91
CA ALA A 170 13.14 20.46 8.22
C ALA A 170 12.13 19.30 8.19
N GLY A 171 12.19 18.44 9.21
CA GLY A 171 11.33 17.25 9.36
C GLY A 171 11.87 15.98 8.70
N VAL A 172 13.00 16.03 7.98
CA VAL A 172 13.71 14.81 7.53
C VAL A 172 14.61 14.30 8.65
N ASP A 173 14.31 13.10 9.13
CA ASP A 173 15.11 12.40 10.13
C ASP A 173 16.15 11.51 9.42
N LEU A 174 17.41 11.93 9.48
CA LEU A 174 18.54 11.21 8.89
C LEU A 174 18.81 9.86 9.55
N GLU A 175 18.51 9.72 10.84
CA GLU A 175 18.71 8.46 11.57
C GLU A 175 17.67 7.42 11.15
N MET A 176 16.43 7.85 10.99
CA MET A 176 15.37 7.00 10.44
C MET A 176 15.69 6.56 9.01
N MET A 177 16.19 7.46 8.16
CA MET A 177 16.57 7.13 6.78
C MET A 177 17.70 6.10 6.72
N ALA A 178 18.71 6.24 7.58
CA ALA A 178 19.79 5.26 7.68
C ALA A 178 19.28 3.88 8.11
N LYS A 179 18.33 3.83 9.06
CA LYS A 179 17.68 2.58 9.50
C LYS A 179 16.89 1.93 8.36
N GLN A 180 16.11 2.70 7.60
CA GLN A 180 15.35 2.18 6.45
C GLN A 180 16.24 1.64 5.33
N ALA A 181 17.33 2.35 5.01
CA ALA A 181 18.31 1.87 4.03
C ALA A 181 18.96 0.54 4.44
N SER A 182 19.12 0.31 5.75
CA SER A 182 19.69 -0.94 6.29
C SER A 182 18.68 -2.08 6.44
N ALA A 183 17.39 -1.77 6.60
CA ALA A 183 16.35 -2.76 6.86
C ALA A 183 15.77 -3.42 5.61
N GLY A 184 16.18 -2.98 4.40
CA GLY A 184 15.59 -3.45 3.16
C GLY A 184 14.09 -3.13 3.03
N SER A 185 13.60 -2.14 3.77
CA SER A 185 12.18 -1.76 3.76
C SER A 185 11.79 -1.26 2.38
N SER A 186 10.68 -1.78 1.85
CA SER A 186 10.12 -1.34 0.58
C SER A 186 9.80 0.16 0.61
N SER A 187 10.18 0.86 -0.46
CA SER A 187 9.83 2.27 -0.61
C SER A 187 8.31 2.41 -0.69
N PRO A 188 7.70 3.49 -0.17
CA PRO A 188 6.28 3.77 -0.36
C PRO A 188 5.86 3.75 -1.84
N MET A 189 6.79 4.07 -2.73
CA MET A 189 6.62 4.03 -4.18
C MET A 189 6.46 2.59 -4.71
N SER A 190 7.19 1.62 -4.14
CA SER A 190 7.05 0.20 -4.50
C SER A 190 5.77 -0.42 -3.96
N ALA A 191 5.30 0.02 -2.79
CA ALA A 191 4.05 -0.45 -2.20
C ALA A 191 2.82 -0.08 -3.05
N ILE A 192 2.80 1.14 -3.61
CA ILE A 192 1.71 1.61 -4.48
C ILE A 192 1.72 0.87 -5.82
N GLY A 193 2.90 0.62 -6.37
CA GLY A 193 3.00 -0.05 -7.66
C GLY A 193 2.62 -1.52 -7.65
N ALA A 194 2.85 -2.20 -6.53
CA ALA A 194 2.51 -3.61 -6.38
C ALA A 194 0.99 -3.88 -6.42
N ALA A 195 0.14 -2.89 -6.07
CA ALA A 195 -1.32 -3.08 -5.99
C ALA A 195 -1.97 -3.31 -7.37
N ASN A 196 -1.37 -2.74 -8.42
CA ASN A 196 -1.84 -2.89 -9.80
C ASN A 196 -1.61 -4.29 -10.39
N ALA A 197 -0.84 -5.16 -9.72
CA ALA A 197 -0.48 -6.47 -10.24
C ALA A 197 -1.56 -7.56 -10.04
N ILE A 198 -2.67 -7.24 -9.37
CA ILE A 198 -3.69 -8.22 -8.99
C ILE A 198 -4.89 -8.10 -9.90
N THR A 199 -4.95 -9.01 -10.86
CA THR A 199 -5.98 -9.08 -11.91
C THR A 199 -6.83 -10.34 -11.81
N SER A 200 -6.38 -11.33 -11.05
CA SER A 200 -7.10 -12.59 -10.89
C SER A 200 -8.31 -12.44 -9.96
N SER A 201 -9.37 -13.20 -10.26
CA SER A 201 -10.53 -13.30 -9.38
C SER A 201 -10.28 -14.34 -8.27
N PRO A 202 -10.85 -14.15 -7.08
CA PRO A 202 -10.64 -15.08 -5.96
C PRO A 202 -11.21 -16.47 -6.19
N PHE A 203 -12.21 -16.58 -7.07
CA PHE A 203 -12.83 -17.82 -7.49
C PHE A 203 -13.04 -17.81 -9.01
N THR A 204 -12.89 -18.97 -9.63
CA THR A 204 -13.13 -19.19 -11.07
C THR A 204 -14.58 -19.58 -11.36
N GLY A 205 -15.32 -20.03 -10.33
CA GLY A 205 -16.70 -20.50 -10.43
C GLY A 205 -16.82 -21.98 -10.84
N GLY A 206 -15.69 -22.65 -11.11
CA GLY A 206 -15.62 -24.08 -11.44
C GLY A 206 -15.30 -24.98 -10.24
N GLU A 207 -15.11 -24.40 -9.06
CA GLU A 207 -14.77 -25.13 -7.84
C GLU A 207 -15.97 -25.93 -7.31
N ALA A 208 -15.73 -27.14 -6.78
CA ALA A 208 -16.78 -28.05 -6.29
C ALA A 208 -17.68 -27.45 -5.20
N VAL A 209 -17.22 -26.40 -4.50
CA VAL A 209 -18.04 -25.66 -3.53
C VAL A 209 -19.27 -25.00 -4.18
N PHE A 210 -19.20 -24.72 -5.48
CA PHE A 210 -20.28 -24.11 -6.27
C PHE A 210 -21.26 -25.15 -6.87
N ASP A 211 -21.05 -26.45 -6.64
CA ASP A 211 -22.04 -27.48 -6.98
C ASP A 211 -23.32 -27.34 -6.14
N SER A 212 -23.21 -26.69 -4.97
CA SER A 212 -24.37 -26.31 -4.16
C SER A 212 -25.04 -25.06 -4.74
N PRO A 213 -26.32 -25.15 -5.18
CA PRO A 213 -27.02 -24.00 -5.77
C PRO A 213 -27.16 -22.83 -4.78
N ILE A 214 -27.28 -23.13 -3.48
CA ILE A 214 -27.36 -22.13 -2.42
C ILE A 214 -26.06 -21.33 -2.31
N VAL A 215 -24.91 -22.04 -2.36
CA VAL A 215 -23.59 -21.42 -2.25
C VAL A 215 -23.31 -20.56 -3.48
N LYS A 216 -23.66 -21.05 -4.67
CA LYS A 216 -23.56 -20.29 -5.91
C LYS A 216 -24.42 -19.03 -5.88
N GLU A 217 -25.68 -19.12 -5.44
CA GLU A 217 -26.57 -17.96 -5.30
C GLU A 217 -26.04 -16.93 -4.28
N GLU A 218 -25.50 -17.38 -3.14
CA GLU A 218 -24.89 -16.52 -2.12
C GLU A 218 -23.69 -15.74 -2.69
N TYR A 219 -22.80 -16.42 -3.42
CA TYR A 219 -21.65 -15.80 -4.08
C TYR A 219 -22.07 -14.80 -5.16
N GLU A 220 -22.98 -15.19 -6.06
CA GLU A 220 -23.47 -14.30 -7.11
C GLU A 220 -24.16 -13.06 -6.52
N LYS A 221 -24.94 -13.22 -5.44
CA LYS A 221 -25.56 -12.11 -4.74
C LYS A 221 -24.50 -11.19 -4.11
N LEU A 222 -23.48 -11.74 -3.48
CA LEU A 222 -22.39 -10.95 -2.91
C LEU A 222 -21.63 -10.16 -3.98
N CYS A 223 -21.33 -10.78 -5.12
CA CYS A 223 -20.74 -10.10 -6.27
C CYS A 223 -21.61 -8.96 -6.81
N ARG A 224 -22.92 -9.19 -6.95
CA ARG A 224 -23.87 -8.14 -7.39
C ARG A 224 -23.92 -6.97 -6.41
N ASP A 225 -24.07 -7.27 -5.11
CA ASP A 225 -24.15 -6.26 -4.06
C ASP A 225 -22.84 -5.43 -4.00
N HIS A 226 -21.68 -6.08 -4.06
CA HIS A 226 -20.38 -5.41 -4.04
C HIS A 226 -20.17 -4.54 -5.29
N ASN A 227 -20.44 -5.06 -6.49
CA ASN A 227 -20.33 -4.29 -7.72
C ASN A 227 -21.28 -3.07 -7.72
N ALA A 228 -22.51 -3.21 -7.20
CA ALA A 228 -23.43 -2.09 -7.06
C ALA A 228 -22.88 -1.00 -6.13
N LEU A 229 -22.26 -1.37 -5.01
CA LEU A 229 -21.58 -0.41 -4.13
C LEU A 229 -20.40 0.26 -4.81
N VAL A 230 -19.57 -0.47 -5.57
CA VAL A 230 -18.45 0.13 -6.31
C VAL A 230 -18.95 1.17 -7.32
N ARG A 231 -20.04 0.88 -8.04
CA ARG A 231 -20.66 1.85 -8.97
C ARG A 231 -21.23 3.07 -8.27
N MET A 232 -21.87 2.88 -7.12
CA MET A 232 -22.34 4.00 -6.29
C MET A 232 -21.17 4.82 -5.74
N GLY A 233 -20.06 4.16 -5.41
CA GLY A 233 -18.83 4.76 -4.90
C GLY A 233 -18.10 5.66 -5.90
N GLU A 234 -18.39 5.56 -7.21
CA GLU A 234 -17.85 6.49 -8.22
C GLU A 234 -18.23 7.95 -7.94
N GLY A 235 -19.35 8.18 -7.22
CA GLY A 235 -19.82 9.50 -6.80
C GLY A 235 -19.60 9.83 -5.32
N TYR A 236 -18.76 9.06 -4.61
CA TYR A 236 -18.59 9.18 -3.15
C TYR A 236 -18.20 10.60 -2.68
N GLY A 237 -17.36 11.32 -3.42
CA GLY A 237 -16.96 12.69 -3.08
C GLY A 237 -18.12 13.69 -3.07
N SER A 238 -19.19 13.41 -3.82
CA SER A 238 -20.42 14.21 -3.89
C SER A 238 -21.43 13.87 -2.77
N PHE A 239 -21.19 12.82 -1.98
CA PHE A 239 -22.06 12.52 -0.85
C PHE A 239 -21.91 13.58 0.24
N ASP A 240 -23.00 13.83 0.95
CA ASP A 240 -22.94 14.59 2.18
C ASP A 240 -22.16 13.79 3.24
N PRO A 241 -21.70 14.44 4.33
CA PRO A 241 -20.93 13.77 5.37
C PRO A 241 -21.58 12.49 5.93
N LEU A 242 -22.90 12.50 6.13
CA LEU A 242 -23.63 11.33 6.63
C LEU A 242 -23.72 10.22 5.56
N GLY A 243 -23.94 10.58 4.30
CA GLY A 243 -23.90 9.65 3.17
C GLY A 243 -22.52 8.99 3.01
N LYS A 244 -21.43 9.74 3.20
CA LYS A 244 -20.06 9.19 3.19
C LYS A 244 -19.86 8.14 4.29
N ILE A 245 -20.30 8.43 5.51
CA ILE A 245 -20.20 7.49 6.64
C ILE A 245 -21.06 6.24 6.37
N ALA A 246 -22.31 6.41 5.93
CA ALA A 246 -23.20 5.30 5.61
C ALA A 246 -22.69 4.43 4.45
N PHE A 247 -22.01 5.03 3.46
CA PHE A 247 -21.38 4.29 2.38
C PHE A 247 -20.25 3.39 2.89
N ILE A 248 -19.37 3.91 3.75
CA ILE A 248 -18.29 3.10 4.33
C ILE A 248 -18.88 1.96 5.18
N ASP A 249 -19.95 2.21 5.96
CA ASP A 249 -20.66 1.15 6.70
C ASP A 249 -21.21 0.05 5.77
N ALA A 250 -21.67 0.43 4.57
CA ALA A 250 -22.17 -0.53 3.59
C ALA A 250 -21.03 -1.39 2.98
N ILE A 251 -19.87 -0.79 2.73
CA ILE A 251 -18.67 -1.50 2.26
C ILE A 251 -18.15 -2.47 3.33
N GLU A 252 -18.05 -2.04 4.60
CA GLU A 252 -17.63 -2.91 5.70
C GLU A 252 -18.59 -4.09 5.90
N LYS A 253 -19.91 -3.92 5.71
CA LYS A 253 -20.87 -5.05 5.71
C LYS A 253 -20.65 -6.03 4.55
N VAL A 254 -20.18 -5.56 3.40
CA VAL A 254 -19.79 -6.43 2.29
C VAL A 254 -18.48 -7.16 2.61
N GLU A 255 -17.54 -6.51 3.31
CA GLU A 255 -16.33 -7.14 3.86
C GLU A 255 -16.63 -8.29 4.79
N GLU A 256 -17.50 -8.10 5.77
CA GLU A 256 -17.91 -9.15 6.71
C GLU A 256 -18.49 -10.37 5.98
N ARG A 257 -19.27 -10.14 4.91
CA ARG A 257 -19.83 -11.22 4.09
C ARG A 257 -18.76 -11.94 3.28
N TRP A 258 -17.79 -11.21 2.73
CA TRP A 258 -16.62 -11.82 2.09
C TRP A 258 -15.82 -12.65 3.07
N ASP A 259 -15.62 -12.16 4.30
CA ASP A 259 -14.91 -12.88 5.35
C ASP A 259 -15.58 -14.21 5.69
N ILE A 260 -16.90 -14.22 5.85
CA ILE A 260 -17.66 -15.45 6.11
C ILE A 260 -17.49 -16.45 4.94
N LEU A 261 -17.60 -15.97 3.71
CA LEU A 261 -17.48 -16.82 2.52
C LEU A 261 -16.05 -17.38 2.36
N PHE A 262 -15.03 -16.53 2.50
CA PHE A 262 -13.63 -16.93 2.41
C PHE A 262 -13.22 -17.86 3.54
N SER A 263 -13.73 -17.66 4.76
CA SER A 263 -13.49 -18.57 5.88
C SER A 263 -13.96 -19.99 5.54
N ARG A 264 -15.14 -20.10 4.91
CA ARG A 264 -15.68 -21.40 4.48
C ARG A 264 -14.84 -22.01 3.36
N PHE A 265 -14.45 -21.23 2.36
CA PHE A 265 -13.80 -21.75 1.15
C PHE A 265 -12.29 -21.97 1.31
N ALA A 266 -11.62 -21.20 2.17
CA ALA A 266 -10.21 -21.40 2.48
C ALA A 266 -9.98 -22.76 3.17
N LEU A 267 -10.88 -23.18 4.06
CA LEU A 267 -10.86 -24.50 4.68
C LEU A 267 -11.04 -25.65 3.68
N LEU A 268 -11.68 -25.37 2.55
CA LEU A 268 -11.95 -26.34 1.48
C LEU A 268 -10.90 -26.30 0.36
N GLY A 269 -9.87 -25.45 0.46
CA GLY A 269 -8.85 -25.28 -0.58
C GLY A 269 -9.40 -24.73 -1.90
N ALA A 270 -10.56 -24.08 -1.87
CA ALA A 270 -11.29 -23.64 -3.07
C ALA A 270 -10.92 -22.22 -3.54
N VAL A 271 -9.95 -21.56 -2.91
CA VAL A 271 -9.46 -20.25 -3.35
C VAL A 271 -8.56 -20.43 -4.55
N ASN A 272 -8.77 -19.61 -5.59
CA ASN A 272 -7.93 -19.60 -6.80
C ASN A 272 -6.43 -19.47 -6.41
N PRO A 273 -5.57 -20.43 -6.79
CA PRO A 273 -4.14 -20.37 -6.51
C PRO A 273 -3.46 -19.11 -7.04
N GLU A 274 -3.86 -18.62 -8.22
CA GLU A 274 -3.29 -17.41 -8.82
C GLU A 274 -3.61 -16.16 -7.98
N PHE A 275 -4.84 -16.06 -7.48
CA PHE A 275 -5.23 -14.97 -6.57
C PHE A 275 -4.44 -15.00 -5.28
N ARG A 276 -4.23 -16.19 -4.73
CA ARG A 276 -3.39 -16.37 -3.54
C ARG A 276 -1.96 -15.91 -3.79
N GLU A 277 -1.32 -16.35 -4.87
CA GLU A 277 0.06 -15.97 -5.20
C GLU A 277 0.21 -14.46 -5.43
N GLN A 278 -0.74 -13.85 -6.16
CA GLN A 278 -0.75 -12.41 -6.43
C GLN A 278 -0.91 -11.60 -5.13
N THR A 279 -1.82 -12.02 -4.24
CA THR A 279 -2.04 -11.35 -2.95
C THR A 279 -0.87 -11.53 -1.98
N GLU A 280 -0.25 -12.71 -1.93
CA GLU A 280 0.96 -12.98 -1.13
C GLU A 280 2.14 -12.13 -1.62
N THR A 281 2.41 -12.10 -2.92
CA THR A 281 3.48 -11.28 -3.52
C THR A 281 3.31 -9.79 -3.19
N PHE A 282 2.08 -9.28 -3.28
CA PHE A 282 1.78 -7.90 -2.92
C PHE A 282 2.03 -7.61 -1.44
N LEU A 283 1.56 -8.49 -0.56
CA LEU A 283 1.76 -8.35 0.88
C LEU A 283 3.24 -8.39 1.25
N GLU A 284 4.00 -9.33 0.70
CA GLU A 284 5.45 -9.42 0.88
C GLU A 284 6.13 -8.14 0.41
N GLY A 285 5.74 -7.62 -0.76
CA GLY A 285 6.22 -6.35 -1.30
C GLY A 285 5.95 -5.15 -0.39
N MET A 286 4.87 -5.17 0.38
CA MET A 286 4.55 -4.12 1.38
C MET A 286 5.05 -4.45 2.80
N GLY A 287 5.71 -5.59 3.01
CA GLY A 287 6.11 -6.05 4.34
C GLY A 287 4.94 -6.27 5.29
N LEU A 288 3.78 -6.67 4.75
CA LEU A 288 2.54 -6.88 5.50
C LEU A 288 2.18 -8.36 5.60
N THR A 289 1.51 -8.72 6.68
CA THR A 289 0.71 -9.95 6.78
C THR A 289 -0.75 -9.69 6.42
N PRO A 290 -1.56 -10.70 6.10
CA PRO A 290 -3.00 -10.53 5.86
C PRO A 290 -3.71 -9.81 7.02
N GLN A 291 -3.32 -10.10 8.25
CA GLN A 291 -3.87 -9.46 9.44
C GLN A 291 -3.52 -7.97 9.50
N THR A 292 -2.24 -7.63 9.33
CA THR A 292 -1.82 -6.22 9.33
C THR A 292 -2.37 -5.43 8.15
N PHE A 293 -2.64 -6.09 7.02
CA PHE A 293 -3.34 -5.49 5.89
C PHE A 293 -4.80 -5.16 6.21
N ARG A 294 -5.54 -6.06 6.87
CA ARG A 294 -6.91 -5.78 7.32
C ARG A 294 -6.94 -4.61 8.30
N GLU A 295 -5.99 -4.56 9.22
CA GLU A 295 -5.84 -3.41 10.11
C GLU A 295 -5.55 -2.13 9.32
N LEU A 296 -4.66 -2.19 8.32
CA LEU A 296 -4.34 -1.05 7.46
C LEU A 296 -5.58 -0.53 6.71
N LEU A 297 -6.38 -1.44 6.14
CA LEU A 297 -7.63 -1.09 5.44
C LEU A 297 -8.63 -0.44 6.40
N ARG A 298 -8.82 -1.02 7.59
CA ARG A 298 -9.67 -0.44 8.64
C ARG A 298 -9.18 0.95 9.05
N ASP A 299 -7.87 1.14 9.21
CA ASP A 299 -7.29 2.43 9.55
C ASP A 299 -7.54 3.46 8.43
N ALA A 300 -7.50 3.03 7.16
CA ALA A 300 -7.86 3.88 6.02
C ALA A 300 -9.34 4.30 6.05
N HIS A 301 -10.27 3.37 6.30
CA HIS A 301 -11.69 3.66 6.45
C HIS A 301 -11.95 4.60 7.64
N GLN A 302 -11.30 4.38 8.78
CA GLN A 302 -11.39 5.29 9.93
C GLN A 302 -10.94 6.71 9.59
N LYS A 303 -9.87 6.87 8.80
CA LYS A 303 -9.44 8.18 8.32
C LYS A 303 -10.48 8.81 7.39
N MET A 304 -11.12 8.05 6.51
CA MET A 304 -12.20 8.55 5.65
C MET A 304 -13.43 8.98 6.45
N ARG A 305 -13.78 8.23 7.51
CA ARG A 305 -14.84 8.60 8.45
C ARG A 305 -14.51 9.89 9.18
N HIS A 306 -13.26 10.02 9.64
CA HIS A 306 -12.80 11.23 10.30
C HIS A 306 -12.89 12.43 9.37
N ASP A 307 -12.44 12.31 8.10
CA ASP A 307 -12.58 13.38 7.10
C ASP A 307 -14.05 13.79 6.92
N ALA A 308 -14.96 12.84 6.76
CA ALA A 308 -16.38 13.12 6.63
C ALA A 308 -16.95 13.82 7.89
N GLU A 309 -16.56 13.38 9.08
CA GLU A 309 -16.97 14.03 10.32
C GLU A 309 -16.40 15.46 10.46
N GLN A 310 -15.17 15.71 10.01
CA GLN A 310 -14.61 17.06 9.95
C GLN A 310 -15.39 17.95 8.97
N GLU A 311 -15.74 17.44 7.79
CA GLU A 311 -16.61 18.16 6.84
C GLU A 311 -17.96 18.52 7.48
N ARG A 312 -18.53 17.62 8.29
CA ARG A 312 -19.79 17.85 9.04
C ARG A 312 -19.65 18.95 10.08
N ILE A 313 -18.56 18.95 10.85
CA ILE A 313 -18.31 19.92 11.93
C ILE A 313 -18.01 21.30 11.35
N LEU A 314 -17.21 21.36 10.29
CA LEU A 314 -16.78 22.63 9.69
C LEU A 314 -17.90 23.29 8.89
N GLY A 315 -18.81 22.50 8.29
CA GLY A 315 -19.99 23.00 7.57
C GLY A 315 -19.64 24.00 6.44
N PRO A 316 -20.63 24.51 5.69
CA PRO A 316 -20.40 25.49 4.65
C PRO A 316 -20.21 26.91 5.23
N GLN A 317 -19.16 27.15 6.03
CA GLN A 317 -18.80 28.48 6.54
C GLN A 317 -17.60 29.14 5.84
N SER A 318 -17.13 28.59 4.72
CA SER A 318 -15.94 29.13 4.01
C SER A 318 -16.11 29.22 2.49
N GLN A 319 -17.32 29.57 2.02
CA GLN A 319 -17.53 30.09 0.67
C GLN A 319 -18.17 31.50 0.74
N GLY A 320 -17.50 32.40 1.45
CA GLY A 320 -17.80 33.84 1.51
C GLY A 320 -16.54 34.64 1.20
#